data_AF-A0A9P7YE75-F1
#
_entry.id   AF-A0A9P7YE75-F1
#
_cell.length_a   1.000
_cell.length_b   1.000
_cell.length_c   1.000
_cell.angle_alpha   90.00
_cell.angle_beta   90.00
_cell.angle_gamma   90.00
#
_symmetry.space_group_name_H-M   'P 1'
#
loop_
_entity.id
_entity.type
_entity.pdbx_description
1 polymer ?
#
loop_
_entity_poly.entity_id
_entity_poly.type
_entity_poly.pdbx_seq_one_letter_code
_entity_poly.pdbx_strand_id
1 'polypeptide(L)'
;LTGHSAFFKAMLSGSWNLVQLADGAYFVDYDGTRFEFVLRYLRERVFPIFFDIEKGYDHVRYQEIWYAARYFQINDLQVWLEKRFYLRAVKVVHRVEVDPGITSSTDLRYELRGNSERIFFYPNWITRKVYFCPRGIAGHNVEPNKCGRKCRNALGEDGGCKDERLWQFIRFQRRMLINKNLCKDGWEAV
;
A
#
# COMPACT_ATOMS: atom_id res chain seq x y z
N LEU A 1 -10.93 24.06 -18.88
CA LEU A 1 -9.69 24.87 -18.93
C LEU A 1 -9.84 26.20 -18.17
N THR A 2 -10.78 27.07 -18.54
CA THR A 2 -10.92 28.43 -17.98
C THR A 2 -11.57 28.50 -16.58
N GLY A 3 -12.28 27.46 -16.14
CA GLY A 3 -12.99 27.45 -14.85
C GLY A 3 -12.09 27.47 -13.62
N HIS A 4 -10.85 26.96 -13.74
CA HIS A 4 -9.94 26.76 -12.60
C HIS A 4 -8.51 27.26 -12.84
N SER A 5 -8.22 27.80 -14.02
CA SER A 5 -6.93 28.38 -14.36
C SER A 5 -7.14 29.83 -14.75
N ALA A 6 -6.62 30.75 -13.95
CA ALA A 6 -6.66 32.18 -14.27
C ALA A 6 -5.79 32.48 -15.51
N PHE A 7 -4.69 31.75 -15.69
CA PHE A 7 -3.86 31.80 -16.90
C PHE A 7 -4.68 31.49 -18.15
N PHE A 8 -5.34 30.33 -18.22
CA PHE A 8 -6.11 29.97 -19.42
C PHE A 8 -7.35 30.84 -19.59
N LYS A 9 -7.94 31.34 -18.49
CA LYS A 9 -9.04 32.30 -18.57
C LYS A 9 -8.61 33.60 -19.24
N ALA A 10 -7.45 34.15 -18.88
CA ALA A 10 -6.92 35.38 -19.47
C ALA A 10 -6.36 35.16 -20.89
N MET A 11 -5.68 34.03 -21.12
CA MET A 11 -5.18 33.64 -22.44
C MET A 11 -6.33 33.53 -23.44
N LEU A 12 -7.40 32.81 -23.09
CA LEU A 12 -8.54 32.52 -23.97
C LEU A 12 -9.65 33.58 -23.96
N SER A 13 -9.52 34.66 -23.17
CA SER A 13 -10.48 35.78 -23.20
C SER A 13 -10.26 36.74 -24.37
N GLY A 14 -9.22 36.51 -25.19
CA GLY A 14 -8.82 37.42 -26.26
C GLY A 14 -8.03 38.63 -25.75
N SER A 15 -7.69 38.67 -24.46
CA SER A 15 -6.95 39.78 -23.83
C SER A 15 -5.44 39.72 -24.11
N TRP A 16 -4.93 38.59 -24.61
CA TRP A 16 -3.52 38.38 -24.91
C TRP A 16 -3.29 38.41 -26.41
N ASN A 17 -2.17 39.00 -26.84
CA ASN A 17 -1.67 38.87 -28.21
C ASN A 17 -1.02 37.48 -28.36
N LEU A 18 -1.83 36.46 -28.58
CA LEU A 18 -1.37 35.08 -28.69
C LEU A 18 -0.67 34.86 -30.03
N VAL A 19 0.45 34.15 -30.00
CA VAL A 19 1.09 33.61 -31.21
C VAL A 19 0.32 32.36 -31.60
N GLN A 20 -0.54 32.50 -32.62
CA GLN A 20 -1.20 31.37 -33.25
C GLN A 20 -0.31 30.84 -34.38
N LEU A 21 -0.05 29.53 -34.35
CA LEU A 21 0.71 28.82 -35.37
C LEU A 21 -0.17 28.58 -36.61
N ALA A 22 0.45 28.19 -37.72
CA ALA A 22 -0.23 28.00 -39.01
C ALA A 22 -1.33 26.93 -38.97
N ASP A 23 -1.25 25.99 -38.03
CA ASP A 23 -2.24 24.93 -37.79
C ASP A 23 -3.37 25.34 -36.84
N GLY A 24 -3.37 26.60 -36.37
CA GLY A 24 -4.34 27.12 -35.41
C GLY A 24 -3.99 26.85 -33.95
N ALA A 25 -2.88 26.18 -33.64
CA ALA A 25 -2.43 25.96 -32.27
C ALA A 25 -1.90 27.24 -31.62
N TYR A 26 -1.99 27.34 -30.30
CA TYR A 26 -1.40 28.44 -29.53
C TYR A 26 -0.04 28.04 -28.99
N PHE A 27 0.96 28.89 -29.19
CA PHE A 27 2.27 28.68 -28.59
C PHE A 27 2.25 29.03 -27.10
N VAL A 28 2.77 28.13 -26.28
CA VAL A 28 3.02 28.32 -24.84
C VAL A 28 4.43 27.85 -24.55
N ASP A 29 5.28 28.75 -24.05
CA ASP A 29 6.66 28.43 -23.69
C ASP A 29 6.70 27.69 -22.33
N TYR A 30 6.36 26.41 -22.37
CA TYR A 30 6.35 25.52 -21.23
C TYR A 30 6.69 24.08 -21.64
N ASP A 31 7.21 23.29 -20.70
CA ASP A 31 7.49 21.88 -20.91
C ASP A 31 6.20 21.06 -21.08
N GLY A 32 5.94 20.60 -22.30
CA GLY A 32 4.75 19.84 -22.66
C GLY A 32 4.58 18.52 -21.89
N THR A 33 5.67 17.89 -21.44
CA THR A 33 5.60 16.62 -20.69
C THR A 33 5.01 16.83 -19.28
N ARG A 34 5.32 17.98 -18.67
CA ARG A 34 4.76 18.39 -17.37
C ARG A 34 3.33 18.92 -17.50
N PHE A 35 3.01 19.53 -18.64
CA PHE A 35 1.68 20.05 -18.91
C PHE A 35 0.60 18.97 -18.91
N GLU A 36 0.93 17.73 -19.25
CA GLU A 36 -0.02 16.60 -19.24
C GLU A 36 -0.76 16.46 -17.90
N PHE A 37 -0.04 16.56 -16.78
CA PHE A 37 -0.65 16.42 -15.44
C PHE A 37 -1.59 17.58 -15.11
N VAL A 38 -1.22 18.79 -15.52
CA VAL A 38 -2.06 19.97 -15.39
C VAL A 38 -3.34 19.83 -16.19
N LEU A 39 -3.22 19.41 -17.46
CA LEU A 39 -4.36 19.22 -18.34
C LEU A 39 -5.30 18.13 -17.82
N ARG A 40 -4.74 17.02 -17.32
CA ARG A 40 -5.51 15.94 -16.71
C ARG A 40 -6.30 16.43 -15.50
N TYR A 41 -5.65 17.15 -14.58
CA TYR A 41 -6.34 17.75 -13.43
C TYR A 41 -7.46 18.72 -13.85
N LEU A 42 -7.21 19.60 -14.82
CA LEU A 42 -8.21 20.56 -15.29
C LEU A 42 -9.42 19.90 -15.98
N ARG A 43 -9.27 18.68 -16.50
CA ARG A 43 -10.36 17.91 -17.13
C ARG A 43 -11.11 17.04 -16.13
N GLU A 44 -10.38 16.30 -15.31
CA GLU A 44 -10.95 15.25 -14.45
C GLU A 44 -11.26 15.74 -13.05
N ARG A 45 -10.65 16.84 -12.61
CA ARG A 45 -10.77 17.38 -11.25
C ARG A 45 -10.34 16.37 -10.18
N VAL A 46 -9.34 15.56 -10.52
CA VAL A 46 -8.72 14.57 -9.63
C VAL A 46 -7.29 14.99 -9.33
N PHE A 47 -6.99 15.18 -8.05
CA PHE A 47 -5.64 15.48 -7.56
C PHE A 47 -4.72 14.28 -7.83
N PRO A 48 -3.48 14.55 -8.29
CA PRO A 48 -2.61 13.47 -8.73
C PRO A 48 -2.00 12.72 -7.54
N ILE A 49 -1.88 11.39 -7.66
CA ILE A 49 -1.23 10.54 -6.68
C ILE A 49 -0.08 9.77 -7.35
N PHE A 50 1.13 10.09 -6.93
CA PHE A 50 2.36 9.36 -7.25
C PHE A 50 2.89 8.73 -5.97
N PHE A 51 2.43 7.51 -5.72
CA PHE A 51 2.86 6.71 -4.59
C PHE A 51 3.13 5.30 -5.06
N ASP A 52 4.26 4.76 -4.63
CA ASP A 52 4.62 3.37 -4.79
C ASP A 52 4.83 2.75 -3.40
N ILE A 53 4.38 1.51 -3.20
CA ILE A 53 4.42 0.88 -1.87
C ILE A 53 5.84 0.57 -1.40
N GLU A 54 6.81 0.46 -2.31
CA GLU A 54 8.22 0.22 -1.99
C GLU A 54 9.01 1.54 -1.93
N LYS A 55 8.78 2.45 -2.89
CA LYS A 55 9.54 3.70 -3.01
C LYS A 55 8.96 4.88 -2.22
N GLY A 56 7.70 4.78 -1.80
CA GLY A 56 6.97 5.87 -1.16
C GLY A 56 6.47 6.91 -2.16
N TYR A 57 6.34 8.15 -1.69
CA TYR A 57 5.85 9.27 -2.51
C TYR A 57 6.95 9.81 -3.42
N ASP A 58 6.61 10.06 -4.69
CA ASP A 58 7.50 10.72 -5.64
C ASP A 58 7.47 12.24 -5.42
N HIS A 59 8.22 12.70 -4.42
CA HIS A 59 8.28 14.11 -4.03
C HIS A 59 8.78 15.04 -5.15
N VAL A 60 9.66 14.56 -6.01
CA VAL A 60 10.16 15.32 -7.17
C VAL A 60 9.00 15.63 -8.11
N ARG A 61 8.20 14.61 -8.46
CA ARG A 61 7.05 14.78 -9.35
C ARG A 61 5.97 15.68 -8.78
N TYR A 62 5.72 15.62 -7.47
CA TYR A 62 4.81 16.57 -6.82
C TYR A 62 5.32 18.01 -6.90
N GLN A 63 6.63 18.22 -6.74
CA GLN A 63 7.24 19.54 -6.86
C GLN A 63 7.17 20.07 -8.29
N GLU A 64 7.41 19.24 -9.29
CA GLU A 64 7.29 19.62 -10.71
C GLU A 64 5.87 20.09 -11.06
N ILE A 65 4.84 19.36 -10.59
CA ILE A 65 3.45 19.75 -10.83
C ILE A 65 3.08 21.00 -10.04
N TRP A 66 3.68 21.22 -8.86
CA TRP A 66 3.47 22.46 -8.12
C TRP A 66 3.98 23.68 -8.91
N TYR A 67 5.15 23.59 -9.54
CA TYR A 67 5.64 24.65 -10.44
C TYR A 67 4.69 24.85 -11.63
N ALA A 68 4.18 23.77 -12.21
CA ALA A 68 3.21 23.84 -13.31
C ALA A 68 1.90 24.52 -12.87
N ALA A 69 1.33 24.10 -11.72
CA ALA A 69 0.12 24.68 -11.15
C ALA A 69 0.28 26.18 -10.87
N ARG A 70 1.46 26.60 -10.39
CA ARG A 70 1.80 28.01 -10.18
C ARG A 70 1.88 28.78 -11.51
N TYR A 71 2.58 28.24 -12.51
CA TYR A 71 2.71 28.86 -13.84
C TYR A 71 1.33 29.06 -14.49
N PHE A 72 0.50 28.01 -14.50
CA PHE A 72 -0.85 28.05 -15.07
C PHE A 72 -1.90 28.64 -14.12
N GLN A 73 -1.50 29.19 -12.97
CA GLN A 73 -2.36 29.85 -11.98
C GLN A 73 -3.59 29.02 -11.60
N ILE A 74 -3.35 27.78 -11.18
CA ILE A 74 -4.34 26.79 -10.78
C ILE A 74 -4.33 26.70 -9.25
N ASN A 75 -5.06 27.61 -8.61
CA ASN A 75 -4.94 27.87 -7.17
C ASN A 75 -5.25 26.64 -6.31
N ASP A 76 -6.28 25.89 -6.65
CA ASP A 76 -6.70 24.71 -5.89
C ASP A 76 -5.66 23.58 -5.93
N LEU A 77 -5.11 23.27 -7.11
CA LEU A 77 -4.01 22.31 -7.27
C LEU A 77 -2.74 22.77 -6.55
N GLN A 78 -2.40 24.06 -6.65
CA GLN A 78 -1.26 24.63 -5.96
C GLN A 78 -1.40 24.46 -4.44
N VAL A 79 -2.53 24.88 -3.86
CA VAL A 79 -2.81 24.75 -2.42
C VAL A 79 -2.77 23.29 -2.00
N TRP A 80 -3.31 22.37 -2.81
CA TRP A 80 -3.33 20.96 -2.48
C TRP A 80 -1.92 20.36 -2.36
N LEU A 81 -1.06 20.71 -3.33
CA LEU A 81 0.35 20.26 -3.37
C LEU A 81 1.20 20.92 -2.29
N GLU A 82 1.01 22.22 -2.06
CA GLU A 82 1.73 23.00 -1.05
C GLU A 82 1.45 22.50 0.37
N LYS A 83 0.18 22.23 0.68
CA LYS A 83 -0.25 21.64 1.96
C LYS A 83 0.00 20.13 2.03
N ARG A 84 0.58 19.53 0.99
CA ARG A 84 0.94 18.11 0.90
C ARG A 84 -0.20 17.15 1.22
N PHE A 85 -1.43 17.45 0.78
CA PHE A 85 -2.59 16.57 1.05
C PHE A 85 -2.42 15.16 0.47
N TYR A 86 -1.56 14.98 -0.55
CA TYR A 86 -1.17 13.66 -1.04
C TYR A 86 -0.69 12.72 0.07
N LEU A 87 -0.02 13.23 1.11
CA LEU A 87 0.47 12.42 2.25
C LEU A 87 -0.65 11.74 3.03
N ARG A 88 -1.86 12.32 2.99
CA ARG A 88 -3.06 11.81 3.65
C ARG A 88 -3.95 11.00 2.70
N ALA A 89 -3.73 11.15 1.40
CA ALA A 89 -4.52 10.48 0.37
C ALA A 89 -4.19 9.00 0.25
N VAL A 90 -3.00 8.56 0.69
CA VAL A 90 -2.65 7.14 0.78
C VAL A 90 -2.42 6.71 2.22
N LYS A 91 -3.10 5.63 2.62
CA LYS A 91 -2.92 4.97 3.90
C LYS A 91 -2.35 3.57 3.68
N VAL A 92 -1.20 3.28 4.29
CA VAL A 92 -0.63 1.94 4.32
C VAL A 92 -1.04 1.25 5.62
N VAL A 93 -1.76 0.14 5.50
CA VAL A 93 -2.19 -0.67 6.64
C VAL A 93 -1.27 -1.89 6.75
N HIS A 94 -0.84 -2.17 7.97
CA HIS A 94 -0.02 -3.32 8.32
C HIS A 94 -0.87 -4.31 9.11
N ARG A 95 -0.80 -5.58 8.74
CA ARG A 95 -1.35 -6.68 9.52
C ARG A 95 -0.21 -7.63 9.83
N VAL A 96 -0.10 -8.00 11.11
CA VAL A 96 0.89 -8.96 11.58
C VAL A 96 0.14 -10.07 12.27
N GLU A 97 0.31 -11.30 11.81
CA GLU A 97 -0.33 -12.48 12.39
C GLU A 97 0.64 -13.65 12.39
N VAL A 98 0.52 -14.50 13.40
CA VAL A 98 1.15 -15.83 13.38
C VAL A 98 0.29 -16.68 12.45
N ASP A 99 0.89 -17.25 11.40
CA ASP A 99 0.19 -18.16 10.52
C ASP A 99 0.29 -19.58 11.08
N PRO A 100 -0.82 -20.17 11.59
CA PRO A 100 -0.79 -21.51 12.14
C PRO A 100 -0.77 -22.61 11.07
N GLY A 101 -1.04 -22.27 9.80
CA GLY A 101 -1.16 -23.23 8.70
C GLY A 101 0.16 -23.50 7.97
N ILE A 102 1.20 -22.71 8.22
CA ILE A 102 2.51 -22.85 7.57
C ILE A 102 3.47 -23.49 8.58
N THR A 103 3.84 -24.73 8.32
CA THR A 103 4.82 -25.47 9.13
C THR A 103 6.12 -25.75 8.37
N SER A 104 6.10 -25.57 7.06
CA SER A 104 7.24 -25.73 6.17
C SER A 104 7.25 -24.67 5.05
N SER A 105 8.40 -24.45 4.44
CA SER A 105 8.52 -23.55 3.27
C SER A 105 7.74 -24.05 2.06
N THR A 106 7.42 -25.34 1.98
CA THR A 106 6.64 -25.94 0.88
C THR A 106 5.13 -25.68 0.97
N ASP A 107 4.63 -25.26 2.15
CA ASP A 107 3.21 -24.94 2.38
C ASP A 107 2.86 -23.52 1.91
N LEU A 108 3.85 -22.70 1.55
CA LEU A 108 3.68 -21.31 1.12
C LEU A 108 3.06 -21.25 -0.29
N ARG A 109 1.72 -21.25 -0.37
CA ARG A 109 0.97 -20.93 -1.59
C ARG A 109 0.07 -19.72 -1.34
N TYR A 110 0.32 -18.62 -2.05
CA TYR A 110 -0.53 -17.44 -1.97
C TYR A 110 -0.66 -16.75 -3.32
N GLU A 111 -1.88 -16.31 -3.63
CA GLU A 111 -2.17 -15.47 -4.78
C GLU A 111 -2.22 -14.01 -4.34
N LEU A 112 -1.38 -13.18 -4.95
CA LEU A 112 -1.43 -11.72 -4.74
C LEU A 112 -2.52 -11.13 -5.63
N ARG A 113 -3.48 -10.42 -5.03
CA ARG A 113 -4.46 -9.63 -5.79
C ARG A 113 -3.86 -8.28 -6.17
N GLY A 114 -3.12 -8.26 -7.28
CA GLY A 114 -2.55 -7.05 -7.87
C GLY A 114 -1.42 -6.40 -7.05
N ASN A 115 -0.95 -5.23 -7.48
CA ASN A 115 0.21 -4.55 -6.88
C ASN A 115 -0.09 -3.74 -5.60
N SER A 116 -1.34 -3.72 -5.13
CA SER A 116 -1.74 -2.96 -3.93
C SER A 116 -1.50 -3.69 -2.60
N GLU A 117 -1.03 -4.93 -2.68
CA GLU A 117 -0.85 -5.82 -1.54
C GLU A 117 0.52 -6.50 -1.59
N ARG A 118 1.20 -6.52 -0.43
CA ARG A 118 2.47 -7.22 -0.25
C ARG A 118 2.39 -8.08 1.00
N ILE A 119 2.91 -9.29 0.92
CA ILE A 119 2.96 -10.24 2.03
C ILE A 119 4.41 -10.67 2.21
N PHE A 120 4.88 -10.64 3.45
CA PHE A 120 6.20 -11.10 3.87
C PHE A 120 6.00 -12.19 4.92
N PHE A 121 6.85 -13.20 4.88
CA PHE A 121 6.86 -14.26 5.87
C PHE A 121 8.21 -14.23 6.57
N TYR A 122 8.17 -14.10 7.90
CA TYR A 122 9.35 -14.12 8.74
C TYR A 122 9.36 -15.43 9.52
N PRO A 123 10.21 -16.39 9.14
CA PRO A 123 10.31 -17.65 9.85
C PRO A 123 11.06 -17.42 11.17
N ASN A 124 10.51 -17.94 12.27
CA ASN A 124 11.15 -17.95 13.56
C ASN A 124 11.09 -19.35 14.19
N TRP A 125 12.08 -19.64 15.03
CA TRP A 125 12.08 -20.86 15.82
C TRP A 125 11.33 -20.62 17.11
N ILE A 126 10.40 -21.52 17.43
CA ILE A 126 9.71 -21.55 18.72
C ILE A 126 9.91 -22.90 19.38
N THR A 127 9.87 -22.91 20.71
CA THR A 127 9.80 -24.14 21.50
C THR A 127 8.35 -24.33 21.94
N ARG A 128 7.75 -25.47 21.62
CA ARG A 128 6.42 -25.85 22.12
C ARG A 128 6.52 -27.16 22.88
N LYS A 129 5.77 -27.26 23.97
CA LYS A 129 5.52 -28.56 24.62
C LYS A 129 4.58 -29.37 23.75
N VAL A 130 5.09 -30.40 23.10
CA VAL A 130 4.32 -31.34 22.28
C VAL A 130 4.11 -32.62 23.06
N TYR A 131 2.86 -33.09 23.07
CA TYR A 131 2.52 -34.35 23.70
C TYR A 131 3.10 -35.51 22.90
N PHE A 132 3.70 -36.47 23.60
CA PHE A 132 4.11 -37.75 23.04
C PHE A 132 3.60 -38.87 23.94
N CYS A 133 3.25 -39.99 23.33
CA CYS A 133 2.93 -41.20 24.05
C CYS A 133 4.21 -41.75 24.69
N PRO A 134 4.25 -42.00 26.01
CA PRO A 134 5.42 -42.58 26.67
C PRO A 134 5.81 -43.96 26.13
N ARG A 135 4.91 -44.63 25.42
CA ARG A 135 5.12 -45.93 24.79
C ARG A 135 5.40 -45.84 23.28
N GLY A 136 5.52 -44.63 22.71
CA GLY A 136 5.82 -44.42 21.29
C GLY A 136 4.73 -44.85 20.30
N ILE A 137 3.49 -45.01 20.74
CA ILE A 137 2.39 -45.46 19.87
C ILE A 137 1.94 -44.30 18.98
N ALA A 138 2.12 -44.42 17.66
CA ALA A 138 1.91 -43.32 16.72
C ALA A 138 0.52 -42.65 16.81
N GLY A 139 -0.56 -43.43 16.92
CA GLY A 139 -1.94 -42.91 17.05
C GLY A 139 -2.26 -42.24 18.39
N HIS A 140 -1.35 -42.29 19.37
CA HIS A 140 -1.50 -41.64 20.67
C HIS A 140 -0.73 -40.30 20.75
N ASN A 141 0.17 -40.01 19.82
CA ASN A 141 1.02 -38.80 19.83
C ASN A 141 0.29 -37.50 19.43
N VAL A 142 -1.04 -37.52 19.38
CA VAL A 142 -1.86 -36.37 18.93
C VAL A 142 -2.52 -35.69 20.14
N GLU A 143 -3.10 -36.47 21.05
CA GLU A 143 -3.81 -35.96 22.23
C GLU A 143 -3.60 -36.88 23.45
N PRO A 144 -3.45 -36.33 24.67
CA PRO A 144 -3.28 -37.12 25.89
C PRO A 144 -4.44 -38.08 26.18
N ASN A 145 -5.65 -37.75 25.73
CA ASN A 145 -6.86 -38.55 25.93
C ASN A 145 -6.84 -39.89 25.17
N LYS A 146 -6.00 -40.05 24.14
CA LYS A 146 -5.79 -41.31 23.42
C LYS A 146 -4.96 -42.31 24.23
N CYS A 147 -4.24 -41.84 25.25
CA CYS A 147 -3.44 -42.69 26.11
C CYS A 147 -4.27 -43.36 27.20
N GLY A 148 -4.33 -44.69 27.15
CA GLY A 148 -4.93 -45.51 28.20
C GLY A 148 -4.04 -45.68 29.44
N ARG A 149 -4.55 -46.43 30.42
CA ARG A 149 -3.88 -46.73 31.71
C ARG A 149 -2.44 -47.26 31.53
N LYS A 150 -2.21 -48.11 30.54
CA LYS A 150 -0.88 -48.68 30.23
C LYS A 150 0.15 -47.64 29.78
N CYS A 151 -0.27 -46.56 29.13
CA CYS A 151 0.61 -45.45 28.75
C CYS A 151 0.86 -44.54 29.95
N ARG A 152 -0.17 -44.29 30.77
CA ARG A 152 -0.05 -43.49 32.00
C ARG A 152 0.93 -44.07 33.02
N ASN A 153 0.94 -45.39 33.18
CA ASN A 153 1.88 -46.08 34.07
C ASN A 153 3.33 -46.04 33.58
N ALA A 154 3.56 -45.64 32.33
CA ALA A 154 4.90 -45.51 31.74
C ALA A 154 5.41 -44.06 31.73
N LEU A 155 4.66 -43.09 32.28
CA LEU A 155 5.14 -41.72 32.43
C LEU A 155 6.23 -41.63 33.51
N GLY A 156 7.36 -41.02 33.17
CA GLY A 156 8.39 -40.55 34.12
C GLY A 156 8.09 -39.13 34.64
N GLU A 157 9.07 -38.52 35.33
CA GLU A 157 8.94 -37.21 36.01
C GLU A 157 8.61 -36.03 35.07
N ASP A 158 9.06 -36.07 33.81
CA ASP A 158 8.90 -34.96 32.85
C ASP A 158 7.50 -34.83 32.23
N GLY A 159 6.58 -35.75 32.55
CA GLY A 159 5.28 -35.79 31.88
C GLY A 159 5.40 -36.34 30.45
N GLY A 160 4.28 -36.74 29.83
CA GLY A 160 4.24 -37.17 28.42
C GLY A 160 4.41 -36.01 27.42
N CYS A 161 5.11 -34.95 27.78
CA CYS A 161 5.33 -33.78 26.94
C CYS A 161 6.82 -33.52 26.82
N LYS A 162 7.28 -33.23 25.60
CA LYS A 162 8.66 -32.82 25.34
C LYS A 162 8.67 -31.43 24.72
N ASP A 163 9.74 -30.70 24.98
CA ASP A 163 10.02 -29.47 24.26
C ASP A 163 10.46 -29.81 22.84
N GLU A 164 9.72 -29.32 21.86
CA GLU A 164 10.03 -29.50 20.44
C GLU A 164 10.24 -28.15 19.78
N ARG A 165 11.33 -28.06 19.01
CA ARG A 165 11.69 -26.85 18.28
C ARG A 165 10.99 -26.88 16.93
N LEU A 166 10.01 -26.00 16.76
CA LEU A 166 9.16 -25.93 15.57
C LEU A 166 9.40 -24.62 14.83
N TRP A 167 9.22 -24.67 13.51
CA TRP A 167 9.07 -23.47 12.72
C TRP A 167 7.72 -22.84 12.99
N GLN A 168 7.74 -21.52 13.18
CA GLN A 168 6.57 -20.68 13.12
C GLN A 168 6.83 -19.60 12.09
N PHE A 169 5.78 -19.17 11.39
CA PHE A 169 5.86 -18.10 10.41
C PHE A 169 5.02 -16.92 10.88
N ILE A 170 5.66 -15.77 10.98
CA ILE A 170 4.97 -14.49 11.17
C ILE A 170 4.64 -13.96 9.78
N ARG A 171 3.35 -13.87 9.47
CA ARG A 171 2.85 -13.24 8.27
C ARG A 171 2.72 -11.75 8.51
N PHE A 172 3.40 -10.98 7.69
CA PHE A 172 3.35 -9.53 7.66
C PHE A 172 2.75 -9.07 6.34
N GLN A 173 1.58 -8.47 6.38
CA GLN A 173 0.84 -8.02 5.21
C GLN A 173 0.77 -6.49 5.20
N ARG A 174 1.17 -5.90 4.07
CA ARG A 174 1.05 -4.46 3.77
C ARG A 174 0.00 -4.27 2.71
N ARG A 175 -0.96 -3.38 2.96
CA ARG A 175 -1.99 -3.02 1.99
C ARG A 175 -2.08 -1.51 1.83
N MET A 176 -2.06 -1.06 0.58
CA MET A 176 -2.28 0.33 0.22
C MET A 176 -3.78 0.62 0.08
N LEU A 177 -4.25 1.66 0.75
CA LEU A 177 -5.61 2.19 0.63
C LEU A 177 -5.55 3.63 0.13
N ILE A 178 -6.30 3.95 -0.92
CA ILE A 178 -6.39 5.32 -1.46
C ILE A 178 -7.69 5.95 -0.96
N ASN A 179 -7.57 7.10 -0.31
CA ASN A 179 -8.71 7.93 0.04
C ASN A 179 -9.18 8.70 -1.20
N LYS A 180 -10.21 8.16 -1.86
CA LYS A 180 -10.76 8.73 -3.10
C LYS A 180 -11.34 10.13 -2.90
N ASN A 181 -11.86 10.46 -1.72
CA ASN A 181 -12.47 11.77 -1.45
C ASN A 181 -11.39 12.85 -1.38
N LEU A 182 -10.26 12.58 -0.71
CA LEU A 182 -9.10 13.48 -0.75
C LEU A 182 -8.53 13.69 -2.17
N CYS A 183 -8.72 12.71 -3.06
CA CYS A 183 -8.31 12.80 -4.45
C CYS A 183 -9.29 13.59 -5.33
N LYS A 184 -10.57 13.74 -4.94
CA LYS A 184 -11.59 14.45 -5.73
C LYS A 184 -11.95 15.80 -5.14
N ASP A 185 -12.23 15.81 -3.85
CA ASP A 185 -12.78 16.95 -3.12
C ASP A 185 -11.68 17.70 -2.35
N GLY A 186 -10.44 17.17 -2.38
CA GLY A 186 -9.29 17.82 -1.80
C GLY A 186 -9.44 17.99 -0.28
N TRP A 187 -9.36 19.23 0.20
CA TRP A 187 -9.48 19.55 1.62
C TRP A 187 -10.93 19.67 2.11
N GLU A 188 -11.93 19.62 1.22
CA GLU A 188 -13.36 19.58 1.61
C GLU A 188 -13.76 18.20 2.17
N ALA A 189 -12.90 17.20 1.99
CA ALA A 189 -13.07 15.84 2.50
C ALA A 189 -12.46 15.59 3.89
N VAL A 190 -11.98 16.65 4.58
CA VAL A 190 -11.35 16.60 5.92
C VAL A 190 -12.21 17.34 6.92
#